data_AF-A0A8J7KPH7-F1
#
_entry.id   AF-A0A8J7KPH7-F1
#
_cell.length_a   1.000
_cell.length_b   1.000
_cell.length_c   1.000
_cell.angle_alpha   90.00
_cell.angle_beta   90.00
_cell.angle_gamma   90.00
#
_symmetry.space_group_name_H-M   'P 1'
#
loop_
_entity.id
_entity.type
_entity.pdbx_description
1 polymer ?
#
loop_
_entity_poly.entity_id
_entity_poly.type
_entity_poly.pdbx_seq_one_letter_code
_entity_poly.pdbx_strand_id
1 'polypeptide(L)' 'SPSPAEFTPRPWTLPALTPNVFWVDLRKIDFSKKTGKVLKLDLGPDQRNTFSGAANDKFVESVLFKFLGT' A
#
# COMPACT_ATOMS: atom_id res chain seq x y z
N SER A 1 15.07 -35.64 24.56
CA SER A 1 14.39 -35.57 23.25
C SER A 1 12.90 -35.48 23.48
N PRO A 2 12.18 -34.45 22.99
CA PRO A 2 10.73 -34.45 23.12
C PRO A 2 10.09 -35.46 22.15
N SER A 3 8.91 -35.95 22.52
CA SER A 3 8.13 -37.01 21.86
C SER A 3 7.53 -36.58 20.51
N PRO A 4 7.27 -37.50 19.55
CA PRO A 4 6.88 -37.19 18.17
C PRO A 4 5.44 -36.70 17.97
N ALA A 5 4.67 -36.48 19.03
CA ALA A 5 3.26 -36.11 18.92
C ALA A 5 3.08 -34.59 18.88
N GLU A 6 2.29 -34.14 17.90
CA GLU A 6 1.75 -32.78 17.74
C GLU A 6 2.56 -31.78 16.90
N PHE A 7 2.97 -32.20 15.70
CA PHE A 7 3.03 -31.26 14.58
C PHE A 7 1.67 -31.23 13.89
N THR A 8 0.69 -30.55 14.49
CA THR A 8 -0.53 -30.18 13.76
C THR A 8 -0.14 -29.08 12.76
N PRO A 9 -0.31 -29.28 11.45
CA PRO A 9 -0.05 -28.22 10.49
C PRO A 9 -1.03 -27.09 10.79
N ARG A 10 -0.54 -25.97 11.32
CA ARG A 10 -1.37 -24.77 11.39
C ARG A 10 -1.74 -24.41 9.96
N PRO A 11 -3.04 -24.25 9.63
CA PRO A 11 -3.42 -23.82 8.30
C PRO A 11 -2.75 -22.48 8.02
N TRP A 12 -1.88 -22.46 7.01
CA TRP A 12 -1.34 -21.22 6.46
C TRP A 12 -2.50 -20.49 5.79
N THR A 13 -3.26 -19.75 6.59
CA THR A 13 -4.18 -18.77 6.04
C THR A 13 -3.28 -17.67 5.49
N LEU A 14 -3.09 -17.64 4.16
CA LEU A 14 -2.55 -16.46 3.52
C LEU A 14 -3.42 -15.29 4.00
N PRO A 15 -2.86 -14.19 4.54
CA PRO A 15 -3.69 -13.06 4.89
C PRO A 15 -4.51 -12.71 3.65
N ALA A 16 -5.83 -12.84 3.77
CA ALA A 16 -6.74 -12.39 2.73
C ALA A 16 -6.48 -10.89 2.64
N LEU A 17 -5.78 -10.49 1.57
CA LEU A 17 -5.57 -9.10 1.21
C LEU A 17 -6.92 -8.41 1.38
N THR A 18 -7.01 -7.45 2.31
CA THR A 18 -8.21 -6.62 2.46
C THR A 18 -8.64 -6.21 1.06
N PRO A 19 -9.86 -6.54 0.57
CA PRO A 19 -10.24 -6.21 -0.80
C PRO A 19 -10.29 -4.69 -0.92
N ASN A 20 -9.17 -4.13 -1.38
CA ASN A 20 -8.91 -2.70 -1.46
C ASN A 20 -8.64 -2.41 -2.93
N VAL A 21 -9.72 -2.37 -3.71
CA VAL A 21 -9.67 -2.12 -5.15
C VAL A 21 -10.04 -0.67 -5.40
N PHE A 22 -9.07 0.07 -5.92
CA PHE A 22 -9.21 1.46 -6.30
C PHE A 22 -8.40 1.70 -7.59
N TRP A 23 -8.62 2.87 -8.19
CA TRP A 23 -7.85 3.32 -9.34
C TRP A 23 -7.42 4.77 -9.17
N VAL A 24 -6.46 5.18 -10.00
CA VAL A 24 -5.97 6.56 -10.06
C VAL A 24 -6.13 7.04 -11.49
N ASP A 25 -6.84 8.15 -11.68
CA ASP A 25 -6.93 8.79 -13.00
C ASP A 25 -5.72 9.71 -13.20
N LEU A 26 -4.78 9.29 -14.04
CA LEU A 26 -3.55 10.05 -14.30
C LEU A 26 -3.82 11.41 -14.96
N ARG A 27 -4.97 11.59 -15.61
CA ARG A 27 -5.34 12.87 -16.23
C ARG A 27 -5.64 13.96 -15.20
N LYS A 28 -5.86 13.57 -13.93
CA LYS A 28 -6.13 14.48 -12.81
C LYS A 28 -4.87 14.81 -12.00
N ILE A 29 -3.68 14.43 -12.45
CA ILE A 29 -2.41 14.67 -11.77
C ILE A 29 -1.60 15.71 -12.55
N ASP A 30 -1.09 16.73 -11.85
CA ASP A 30 -0.13 17.70 -12.39
C ASP A 30 1.29 17.11 -12.35
N PHE A 31 1.79 16.69 -13.52
CA PHE A 31 3.16 16.22 -13.70
C PHE A 31 4.13 17.32 -14.20
N SER A 32 3.71 18.59 -14.18
CA SER A 32 4.57 19.67 -14.66
C SER A 32 5.81 19.86 -13.76
N LYS A 33 6.93 20.21 -14.39
CA LYS A 33 8.20 20.42 -13.66
C LYS A 33 8.16 21.59 -12.67
N LYS A 34 7.29 22.58 -12.91
CA LYS A 34 7.27 23.85 -12.15
C LYS A 34 6.25 23.85 -11.03
N THR A 35 5.07 23.26 -11.23
CA THR A 35 3.96 23.31 -10.26
C THR A 35 3.54 21.94 -9.75
N GLY A 36 4.00 20.86 -10.38
CA GLY A 36 3.76 19.50 -9.94
C GLY A 36 4.31 19.28 -8.53
N LYS A 37 3.54 18.55 -7.72
CA LYS A 37 3.86 18.25 -6.32
C LYS A 37 4.14 16.77 -6.14
N VAL A 38 5.00 16.46 -5.17
CA VAL A 38 5.17 15.09 -4.70
C VAL A 38 4.00 14.78 -3.77
N LEU A 39 3.19 13.82 -4.18
CA LEU A 39 2.05 13.37 -3.38
C LEU A 39 2.22 11.89 -3.02
N LYS A 40 1.72 11.52 -1.85
CA LYS A 40 1.70 10.14 -1.35
C LYS A 40 0.27 9.73 -1.05
N LEU A 41 -0.11 8.54 -1.48
CA LEU A 41 -1.28 7.82 -0.97
C LEU A 41 -0.80 6.85 0.11
N ASP A 42 -1.20 7.08 1.37
CA ASP A 42 -0.78 6.23 2.48
C ASP A 42 -1.72 5.03 2.62
N LEU A 43 -1.25 3.84 2.22
CA LEU A 43 -2.01 2.60 2.35
C LEU A 43 -2.05 2.09 3.80
N GLY A 44 -1.22 2.64 4.68
CA GLY A 44 -1.08 2.19 6.07
C GLY A 44 -0.38 0.82 6.19
N PRO A 45 -0.09 0.38 7.43
CA PRO A 45 0.48 -0.92 7.70
C PRO A 45 -0.42 -2.04 7.15
N ASP A 46 0.19 -3.02 6.47
CA ASP A 46 -0.52 -4.14 5.84
C ASP A 46 -1.66 -3.70 4.89
N GLN A 47 -1.55 -2.49 4.31
CA GLN A 47 -2.54 -1.91 3.39
C GLN A 47 -3.95 -1.76 3.98
N ARG A 48 -4.03 -1.53 5.31
CA ARG A 48 -5.31 -1.46 6.04
C ARG A 48 -6.14 -0.21 5.76
N ASN A 49 -5.55 0.86 5.21
CA ASN A 49 -6.32 2.03 4.80
C ASN A 49 -7.12 1.70 3.53
N THR A 50 -8.42 1.51 3.68
CA THR A 50 -9.29 1.14 2.56
C THR A 50 -9.63 2.34 1.67
N PHE A 51 -9.48 2.16 0.37
CA PHE A 51 -9.91 3.06 -0.68
C PHE A 51 -10.89 2.33 -1.60
N SER A 52 -11.72 3.10 -2.29
CA SER A 52 -12.63 2.57 -3.29
C SER A 52 -12.85 3.64 -4.34
N GLY A 53 -13.00 3.22 -5.59
CA GLY A 53 -13.21 4.17 -6.66
C GLY A 53 -11.94 4.87 -7.12
N ALA A 54 -12.10 6.12 -7.56
CA ALA A 54 -10.99 7.01 -7.88
C ALA A 54 -10.35 7.55 -6.58
N ALA A 55 -9.06 7.27 -6.37
CA ALA A 55 -8.34 7.66 -5.15
C ALA A 55 -7.60 9.00 -5.23
N ASN A 56 -7.73 9.75 -6.35
CA ASN A 56 -6.97 10.98 -6.61
C ASN A 56 -7.03 11.99 -5.45
N ASP A 57 -8.19 12.19 -4.83
CA ASP A 57 -8.39 13.19 -3.76
C ASP A 57 -7.86 12.73 -2.39
N LYS A 58 -7.31 11.52 -2.31
CA LYS A 58 -6.75 10.94 -1.08
C LYS A 58 -5.23 11.06 -1.00
N PHE A 59 -4.61 11.52 -2.08
CA PHE A 59 -3.20 11.84 -2.11
C PHE A 59 -2.93 13.10 -1.28
N VAL A 60 -1.91 13.03 -0.43
CA VAL A 60 -1.45 14.16 0.39
C VAL A 60 -0.05 14.57 -0.01
N GLU A 61 0.28 15.85 0.10
CA GLU A 61 1.64 16.35 -0.17
C GLU A 61 2.65 15.65 0.74
N SER A 62 3.77 15.22 0.17
CA SER A 62 4.78 14.42 0.86
C SER A 62 6.18 14.80 0.40
N VAL A 63 7.15 14.58 1.28
CA VAL A 63 8.57 14.56 0.88
C VAL A 63 8.85 13.32 0.02
N LEU A 64 9.85 13.42 -0.87
CA LEU A 64 10.34 12.25 -1.60
C LEU A 64 10.91 11.22 -0.63
N PHE A 65 10.73 9.93 -0.92
CA PHE A 65 11.43 8.90 -0.20
C PHE A 65 12.88 8.82 -0.68
N LYS A 66 13.79 8.54 0.26
CA LYS A 66 15.20 8.28 -0.04
C LYS A 66 15.34 6.84 -0.50
N PHE A 67 15.93 6.63 -1.67
CA PHE A 67 16.31 5.30 -2.12
C PHE A 67 17.39 4.71 -1.20
N LEU A 68 17.30 3.41 -0.93
CA LEU A 68 18.36 2.67 -0.22
C LEU A 68 19.47 2.33 -1.24
N GLY A 69 20.41 3.25 -1.45
CA GLY A 69 21.56 3.06 -2.34
C GLY A 69 22.28 4.37 -2.68
N THR A 70 23.52 4.24 -3.16
CA THR A 70 24.40 5.33 -3.64
C THR A 70 24.32 5.47 -5.16
#